data_AF-A0A938WCG4-F1
#
_entry.id   AF-A0A938WCG4-F1
#
_cell.length_a   1.000
_cell.length_b   1.000
_cell.length_c   1.000
_cell.angle_alpha   90.00
_cell.angle_beta   90.00
_cell.angle_gamma   90.00
#
_symmetry.space_group_name_H-M   'P 1'
#
loop_
_entity.id
_entity.type
_entity.pdbx_description
1 polymer ?
#
loop_
_entity_poly.entity_id
_entity_poly.type
_entity_poly.pdbx_seq_one_letter_code
_entity_poly.pdbx_strand_id
1 'polypeptide(L)' 'MSPIFPCKGCGTFIERSTQHYRRVKGQVLCSTCADARDAAAQMRPVFWRRWLQRFRWQSGGGC' A
#
# COMPACT_ATOMS: atom_id res chain seq x y z
N MET A 1 18.65 21.42 13.16
CA MET A 1 17.49 20.69 13.70
C MET A 1 16.81 19.92 12.58
N SER A 2 16.64 18.61 12.73
CA SER A 2 15.80 17.81 11.81
C SER A 2 14.32 18.18 12.04
N PRO A 3 13.52 18.39 10.99
CA PRO A 3 12.11 18.69 11.15
C PRO A 3 11.33 17.45 11.60
N ILE A 4 10.43 17.67 12.55
CA ILE A 4 9.56 16.62 13.11
C ILE A 4 8.17 16.80 12.52
N PHE A 5 7.62 15.73 11.94
CA PHE A 5 6.31 15.77 11.30
C PHE A 5 5.33 14.81 11.98
N PRO A 6 4.04 15.18 12.12
CA PRO A 6 3.02 14.27 12.62
C PRO A 6 2.69 13.19 11.59
N CYS A 7 2.64 11.94 12.03
CA CYS A 7 2.20 10.81 11.22
C CYS A 7 0.70 10.91 10.96
N LYS A 8 0.28 10.79 9.69
CA LYS A 8 -1.13 10.84 9.31
C LYS A 8 -1.95 9.61 9.74
N GLY A 9 -1.27 8.49 10.03
CA GLY A 9 -1.92 7.25 10.44
C GLY A 9 -2.16 7.15 11.95
N CYS A 10 -1.18 7.54 12.76
CA CYS A 10 -1.22 7.36 14.22
C CYS A 10 -0.96 8.64 15.03
N GLY A 11 -0.70 9.77 14.38
CA GLY A 11 -0.44 11.05 15.06
C GLY A 11 0.94 11.18 15.72
N THR A 12 1.75 10.11 15.73
CA THR A 12 3.08 10.16 16.35
C THR A 12 4.03 11.11 15.61
N PHE A 13 4.92 11.73 16.36
CA PHE A 13 5.94 12.63 15.83
C PHE A 13 7.14 11.83 15.33
N ILE A 14 7.48 12.00 14.05
CA ILE A 14 8.56 11.26 13.40
C ILE A 14 9.57 12.22 12.79
N GLU A 15 10.85 11.88 12.99
CA GLU A 15 11.96 12.58 12.36
C GLU A 15 12.10 12.11 10.90
N ARG A 16 11.85 13.02 9.94
CA ARG A 16 12.02 12.73 8.51
C ARG A 16 12.49 13.97 7.75
N SER A 17 13.15 13.75 6.62
CA SER A 17 13.58 14.81 5.72
C SER A 17 12.38 15.56 5.11
N THR A 18 12.45 16.89 5.07
CA THR A 18 11.45 17.77 4.40
C THR A 18 11.21 17.37 2.93
N GLN A 19 12.24 16.82 2.28
CA GLN A 19 12.15 16.32 0.92
C GLN A 19 11.13 15.17 0.79
N HIS A 20 11.10 14.26 1.77
CA HIS A 20 10.11 13.19 1.80
C HIS A 20 8.71 13.75 2.04
N TYR A 21 8.56 14.68 2.99
CA TYR A 21 7.30 15.38 3.27
C TYR A 21 6.72 16.07 2.03
N ARG A 22 7.56 16.76 1.24
CA ARG A 22 7.16 17.38 -0.03
C ARG A 22 6.72 16.37 -1.07
N ARG A 23 7.44 15.25 -1.23
CA ARG A 23 7.07 14.19 -2.18
C ARG A 23 5.69 13.58 -1.88
N VAL A 24 5.38 13.36 -0.61
CA VAL A 24 4.09 12.79 -0.20
C VAL A 24 3.00 13.85 0.02
N LYS A 25 3.22 15.10 -0.40
CA LYS A 25 2.27 16.23 -0.26
C LYS A 25 1.72 16.38 1.17
N GLY A 26 2.59 16.21 2.17
CA GLY A 26 2.22 16.29 3.58
C GLY A 26 1.52 15.06 4.17
N GLN A 27 1.40 13.97 3.42
CA GLN A 27 0.91 12.67 3.90
C GLN A 27 2.06 11.79 4.40
N VAL A 28 2.76 12.25 5.44
CA VAL A 28 3.85 11.47 6.06
C VAL A 28 3.27 10.36 6.93
N LEU A 29 3.86 9.16 6.82
CA LEU A 29 3.54 8.00 7.64
C LEU A 29 4.80 7.51 8.36
N CYS A 30 4.64 6.99 9.58
CA CYS A 30 5.70 6.24 10.24
C CYS A 30 5.94 4.92 9.49
N SER A 31 7.09 4.29 9.74
CA SER A 31 7.45 2.99 9.18
C SER A 31 6.30 2.00 9.35
N THR A 32 5.80 1.86 10.58
CA THR A 32 4.68 0.96 10.92
C THR A 32 3.42 1.21 10.09
N CYS A 33 2.98 2.46 9.94
CA CYS A 33 1.79 2.77 9.14
C CYS A 33 2.04 2.62 7.62
N ALA A 34 3.29 2.80 7.17
CA ALA A 34 3.66 2.54 5.79
C ALA A 34 3.64 1.04 5.49
N ASP A 35 4.23 0.21 6.36
CA ASP A 35 4.22 -1.25 6.28
C ASP A 35 2.79 -1.81 6.29
N ALA A 36 1.92 -1.31 7.17
CA ALA A 36 0.52 -1.72 7.22
C ALA A 36 -0.25 -1.39 5.93
N ARG A 37 0.03 -0.24 5.30
CA ARG A 37 -0.56 0.12 4.00
C ARG A 37 -0.04 -0.76 2.87
N ASP A 38 1.25 -1.09 2.87
CA ASP A 38 1.83 -1.96 1.85
C ASP A 38 1.30 -3.38 1.95
N ALA A 39 1.18 -3.93 3.16
CA ALA A 39 0.56 -5.22 3.41
C ALA A 39 -0.91 -5.27 2.92
N ALA A 40 -1.68 -4.21 3.17
CA ALA A 40 -3.05 -4.09 2.65
C ALA A 40 -3.10 -3.97 1.12
N ALA A 41 -2.10 -3.35 0.48
CA ALA A 41 -2.00 -3.25 -0.97
C ALA A 41 -1.61 -4.59 -1.61
N GLN A 42 -0.72 -5.37 -0.99
CA GLN A 42 -0.34 -6.71 -1.44
C GLN A 42 -1.48 -7.73 -1.34
N MET A 43 -2.40 -7.55 -0.38
CA MET A 43 -3.62 -8.37 -0.29
C MET A 43 -4.63 -8.13 -1.41
N ARG A 44 -4.37 -7.23 -2.38
CA ARG A 44 -5.14 -7.20 -3.64
C ARG A 44 -4.67 -8.36 -4.51
N PRO A 45 -5.48 -9.42 -4.72
CA PRO A 45 -5.03 -10.57 -5.49
C PRO A 45 -5.05 -10.18 -6.97
N VAL A 46 -3.98 -9.55 -7.45
CA VAL A 46 -3.74 -9.35 -8.88
C VAL A 46 -3.73 -10.71 -9.59
N PHE A 47 -3.32 -11.74 -8.86
CA PHE A 47 -3.41 -13.16 -9.19
C PHE A 47 -4.85 -13.61 -9.54
N TRP A 48 -5.89 -13.17 -8.84
CA TRP A 48 -7.27 -13.66 -9.07
C TRP A 48 -7.80 -13.23 -10.44
N ARG A 49 -7.43 -12.03 -10.93
CA ARG A 49 -7.89 -11.55 -12.25
C ARG A 49 -7.33 -12.38 -13.40
N ARG A 50 -6.10 -12.87 -13.30
CA ARG A 50 -5.45 -13.68 -14.35
C ARG A 50 -5.77 -15.17 -14.20
N TRP A 51 -6.02 -15.66 -12.99
CA TRP A 51 -6.40 -17.05 -12.74
C TRP A 51 -7.89 -17.32 -13.06
N LEU A 52 -8.82 -16.41 -12.75
CA LEU A 52 -10.23 -16.52 -13.18
C LEU A 52 -10.40 -16.54 -14.71
N GLN A 53 -9.59 -15.76 -15.45
CA GLN A 53 -9.63 -15.79 -16.91
C GLN A 53 -9.22 -17.16 -17.48
N ARG A 54 -8.39 -17.90 -16.77
CA ARG A 54 -7.92 -19.23 -17.18
C ARG A 54 -8.82 -20.37 -16.69
N PHE A 55 -9.54 -20.19 -15.58
CA PHE A 55 -10.56 -21.14 -15.10
C PHE A 55 -11.90 -21.02 -15.84
N ARG A 56 -12.25 -19.84 -16.38
CA ARG A 56 -13.48 -19.62 -17.15
C ARG A 56 -13.45 -20.17 -18.59
N TRP A 57 -12.39 -20.86 -18.99
CA TRP A 57 -12.30 -21.53 -20.30
C TRP A 57 -12.37 -23.06 -20.22
N GLN A 58 -12.33 -23.66 -19.02
CA GLN A 58 -12.31 -25.13 -18.86
C GLN A 58 -13.69 -25.75 -18.59
N SER A 59 -14.75 -24.95 -18.35
CA SER A 59 -16.11 -25.46 -18.07
C SER A 59 -17.11 -25.28 -19.22
N GLY A 60 -16.65 -25.03 -20.45
CA GLY A 60 -17.52 -24.91 -21.63
C GLY A 60 -17.47 -26.11 -22.58
N GLY A 61 -17.98 -27.26 -22.14
CA GLY A 61 -18.31 -28.43 -22.98
C GLY A 61 -17.19 -29.47 -23.12
N GLY A 62 -17.22 -30.68 -22.54
CA GLY A 62 -18.34 -31.43 -21.98
C GLY A 62 -19.00 -32.31 -23.05
N CYS A 63 -18.39 -33.48 -23.27
CA CYS A 63 -18.84 -34.67 -24.02
C CYS A 63 -18.96 -34.56 -25.55
#